data_AF-A0A9D2CH84-F1
#
_entry.id   AF-A0A9D2CH84-F1
#
_cell.length_a   1.000
_cell.length_b   1.000
_cell.length_c   1.000
_cell.angle_alpha   90.00
_cell.angle_beta   90.00
_cell.angle_gamma   90.00
#
_symmetry.space_group_name_H-M   'P 1'
#
loop_
_entity.id
_entity.type
_entity.pdbx_description
1 polymer ?
#
loop_
_entity_poly.entity_id
_entity_poly.type
_entity_poly.pdbx_seq_one_letter_code
_entity_poly.pdbx_strand_id
1 'polypeptide(L)'
;AVRDGCAETLTYTRFPAAHWRRIRTNNAIERLNREIRRRTRVVGTFPDGNSALMLVTARLKYVAESEWGSRRYLDVTLLEG
;
A
#
# COMPACT_ATOMS: atom_id res chain seq x y z
N ALA A 1 -24.32 -8.95 4.88
CA ALA A 1 -23.30 -8.38 5.80
C ALA A 1 -21.95 -9.11 5.78
N VAL A 2 -21.86 -10.45 5.79
CA VAL A 2 -20.58 -11.18 5.53
C VAL A 2 -20.59 -11.89 4.17
N ARG A 3 -21.73 -12.47 3.76
CA ARG A 3 -21.88 -13.14 2.46
C ARG A 3 -21.66 -12.21 1.26
N ASP A 4 -22.03 -10.94 1.37
CA ASP A 4 -21.94 -9.98 0.27
C ASP A 4 -20.47 -9.58 -0.04
N GLY A 5 -19.59 -9.60 0.96
CA GLY A 5 -18.15 -9.32 0.80
C GLY A 5 -17.31 -10.54 0.39
N CYS A 6 -17.88 -11.75 0.35
CA CYS A 6 -17.15 -12.95 -0.06
C CYS A 6 -16.68 -12.87 -1.51
N ALA A 7 -17.54 -12.37 -2.42
CA ALA A 7 -17.19 -12.24 -3.83
C ALA A 7 -16.02 -11.28 -4.03
N GLU A 8 -16.05 -10.11 -3.37
CA GLU A 8 -14.96 -9.14 -3.40
C GLU A 8 -13.66 -9.71 -2.81
N THR A 9 -13.75 -10.39 -1.67
CA THR A 9 -12.59 -10.98 -0.98
C THR A 9 -11.92 -12.08 -1.81
N LEU A 10 -12.68 -12.83 -2.61
CA LEU A 10 -12.13 -13.91 -3.44
C LEU A 10 -11.67 -13.44 -4.83
N THR A 11 -11.84 -12.17 -5.19
CA THR A 11 -11.45 -11.66 -6.52
C THR A 11 -9.99 -11.94 -6.86
N TYR A 12 -9.11 -12.00 -5.85
CA TYR A 12 -7.69 -12.31 -6.06
C TYR A 12 -7.44 -13.71 -6.63
N THR A 13 -8.38 -14.65 -6.54
CA THR A 13 -8.22 -16.01 -7.07
C THR A 13 -8.24 -16.05 -8.60
N ARG A 14 -8.63 -14.95 -9.26
CA ARG A 14 -8.54 -14.79 -10.71
C ARG A 14 -7.10 -14.60 -11.22
N PHE A 15 -6.17 -14.29 -10.32
CA PHE A 15 -4.75 -14.16 -10.63
C PHE A 15 -4.03 -15.50 -10.45
N PRO A 16 -2.82 -15.68 -11.00
CA PRO A 16 -1.98 -16.85 -10.74
C PRO A 16 -1.79 -17.10 -9.23
N ALA A 17 -1.78 -18.37 -8.82
CA ALA A 17 -1.63 -18.75 -7.41
C ALA A 17 -0.37 -18.16 -6.74
N ALA A 18 0.71 -17.96 -7.51
CA ALA A 18 1.93 -17.30 -7.07
C ALA A 18 1.71 -15.87 -6.57
N HIS A 19 0.65 -15.18 -7.03
CA HIS A 19 0.31 -13.81 -6.64
C HIS A 19 -0.66 -13.70 -5.47
N TRP A 20 -1.40 -14.76 -5.14
CA TRP A 20 -2.49 -14.71 -4.16
C TRP A 20 -2.05 -14.16 -2.81
N ARG A 21 -0.91 -14.62 -2.28
CA ARG A 21 -0.40 -14.16 -0.98
C ARG A 21 -0.13 -12.66 -0.98
N ARG A 22 0.36 -12.10 -2.08
CA ARG A 22 0.68 -10.67 -2.20
C ARG A 22 -0.60 -9.84 -2.32
N ILE A 23 -1.54 -10.27 -3.16
CA ILE A 23 -2.81 -9.55 -3.39
C ILE A 23 -3.72 -9.61 -2.15
N ARG A 24 -3.77 -10.75 -1.46
CA ARG A 24 -4.66 -10.94 -0.28
C ARG A 24 -4.24 -10.10 0.93
N THR A 25 -2.98 -9.72 1.04
CA THR A 25 -2.46 -9.05 2.26
C THR A 25 -2.26 -7.56 2.06
N ASN A 26 -2.66 -6.76 3.05
CA ASN A 26 -2.48 -5.31 3.03
C ASN A 26 -1.22 -4.82 3.79
N ASN A 27 -0.32 -5.74 4.14
CA ASN A 27 0.83 -5.50 5.02
C ASN A 27 1.70 -4.31 4.58
N ALA A 28 1.89 -4.14 3.27
CA ALA A 28 2.68 -3.05 2.69
C ALA A 28 2.05 -1.68 2.96
N ILE A 29 0.75 -1.53 2.72
CA ILE A 29 0.01 -0.30 2.94
C ILE A 29 -0.14 -0.02 4.44
N GLU A 30 -0.39 -1.05 5.25
CA GLU A 30 -0.44 -0.90 6.72
C GLU A 30 0.89 -0.40 7.29
N ARG A 31 2.02 -0.94 6.81
CA ARG A 31 3.36 -0.48 7.20
C ARG A 31 3.57 0.99 6.83
N LEU A 32 3.18 1.36 5.61
CA LEU A 32 3.28 2.74 5.12
C LEU A 32 2.43 3.70 5.95
N ASN A 33 1.17 3.34 6.20
CA ASN A 33 0.24 4.12 7.01
C ASN A 33 0.72 4.28 8.45
N ARG A 34 1.31 3.23 9.04
CA ARG A 34 1.91 3.30 10.38
C ARG A 34 3.06 4.29 10.43
N GLU A 35 3.92 4.30 9.41
CA GLU A 35 5.04 5.24 9.32
C GLU A 35 4.58 6.68 9.09
N ILE A 36 3.56 6.90 8.24
CA ILE A 36 2.94 8.21 8.04
C ILE A 36 2.39 8.73 9.38
N ARG A 37 1.58 7.92 10.08
CA ARG A 37 1.02 8.29 11.40
C ARG A 37 2.10 8.59 12.43
N ARG A 38 3.20 7.83 12.44
CA ARG A 38 4.34 8.06 13.34
C ARG A 38 4.97 9.43 13.09
N ARG A 39 5.16 9.82 11.83
CA ARG A 39 5.78 11.10 11.45
C ARG A 39 4.84 12.29 11.66
N THR A 40 3.57 12.16 11.33
CA THR A 40 2.59 13.23 11.57
C THR A 40 2.37 13.48 13.06
N ARG A 41 2.43 12.44 13.90
CA ARG A 41 2.27 12.57 15.37
C ARG A 41 3.34 13.45 16.01
N VAL A 42 4.58 13.45 15.49
CA VAL A 42 5.68 14.27 16.03
C VAL A 42 5.46 15.76 15.78
N VAL A 43 4.76 16.13 14.70
CA VAL A 43 4.49 17.53 14.35
C VAL A 43 3.48 18.17 15.32
N GLY A 44 2.60 17.39 15.95
CA GLY A 44 1.61 17.86 16.92
C GLY A 44 0.45 18.61 16.26
N THR A 45 0.70 19.81 15.74
CA THR A 45 -0.28 20.63 15.00
C THR A 45 0.34 21.14 13.71
N PHE A 46 -0.32 20.88 12.59
CA PHE A 46 0.10 21.45 11.30
C PHE A 46 -0.45 22.86 11.15
N PRO A 47 0.32 23.79 10.55
CA PRO A 47 -0.14 25.15 10.29
C PRO A 47 -1.29 25.19 9.28
N ASP A 48 -1.37 24.23 8.35
CA ASP A 48 -2.45 24.07 7.38
C ASP A 48 -2.46 22.65 6.76
N GLY A 49 -3.52 22.34 6.00
CA GLY A 49 -3.69 21.02 5.35
C GLY A 49 -2.66 20.69 4.27
N ASN A 50 -2.15 21.69 3.53
CA ASN A 50 -1.10 21.48 2.53
C ASN A 50 0.23 21.12 3.20
N SER A 51 0.55 21.70 4.35
CA SER A 51 1.74 21.33 5.13
C SER A 51 1.71 19.85 5.55
N ALA A 52 0.55 19.35 5.97
CA ALA A 52 0.36 17.92 6.27
C ALA A 52 0.50 17.05 5.01
N LEU A 53 -0.13 17.48 3.89
CA LEU A 53 -0.03 16.79 2.60
C LEU A 53 1.41 16.71 2.11
N MET A 54 2.18 17.81 2.21
CA MET A 54 3.58 17.85 1.80
C MET A 54 4.44 16.84 2.55
N LEU A 55 4.25 16.70 3.88
CA LEU A 55 4.98 15.72 4.68
C LEU A 55 4.67 14.29 4.25
N VAL A 56 3.38 13.99 4.00
CA VAL A 56 2.96 12.68 3.51
C VAL A 56 3.55 12.41 2.13
N THR A 57 3.44 13.37 1.21
CA THR A 57 3.98 13.28 -0.16
C THR A 57 5.49 13.09 -0.16
N ALA A 58 6.23 13.83 0.67
CA ALA A 58 7.67 13.64 0.82
C ALA A 58 8.00 12.22 1.31
N ARG A 59 7.19 11.66 2.21
CA ARG A 59 7.37 10.28 2.66
C ARG A 59 7.09 9.27 1.55
N LEU A 60 6.04 9.48 0.76
CA LEU A 60 5.69 8.63 -0.37
C LEU A 60 6.78 8.67 -1.44
N LYS A 61 7.30 9.86 -1.77
CA LYS A 61 8.39 10.05 -2.73
C LYS A 61 9.64 9.28 -2.30
N TYR A 62 10.06 9.42 -1.05
CA TYR A 62 11.19 8.66 -0.51
C TYR A 62 11.00 7.14 -0.67
N VAL A 63 9.78 6.65 -0.41
CA VAL A 63 9.49 5.20 -0.52
C VAL A 63 9.54 4.75 -1.98
N ALA A 64 9.01 5.55 -2.90
CA ALA A 64 9.07 5.27 -4.34
C ALA A 64 10.51 5.25 -4.89
N GLU A 65 11.38 6.14 -4.38
CA GLU A 65 12.80 6.23 -4.76
C GLU A 65 13.69 5.20 -4.06
N SER A 66 13.18 4.52 -3.02
CA SER A 66 13.93 3.49 -2.30
C SER A 66 13.94 2.14 -3.03
N GLU A 67 14.82 1.23 -2.59
CA GLU A 67 14.83 -0.18 -3.05
C GLU A 67 13.45 -0.86 -2.94
N TRP A 68 12.63 -0.42 -1.98
CA TRP A 68 11.28 -0.94 -1.83
C TRP A 68 10.36 -0.56 -3.00
N GLY A 69 10.53 0.63 -3.58
CA GLY A 69 9.79 1.10 -4.73
C GLY A 69 10.28 0.51 -6.05
N SER A 70 11.56 0.15 -6.16
CA SER A 70 12.12 -0.50 -7.36
C SER A 70 11.82 -2.00 -7.46
N ARG A 71 11.41 -2.64 -6.35
CA ARG A 71 11.14 -4.07 -6.31
C ARG A 71 9.84 -4.42 -7.04
N ARG A 72 9.93 -5.33 -8.03
CA ARG A 72 8.76 -5.91 -8.69
C ARG A 72 7.88 -6.65 -7.68
N TYR A 73 6.68 -6.12 -7.42
CA TYR A 73 5.76 -6.68 -6.45
C TYR A 73 4.95 -7.86 -7.01
N LEU A 74 4.55 -7.81 -8.27
CA LEU A 74 3.92 -8.92 -9.00
C LEU A 74 4.77 -9.24 -10.23
N ASP A 75 4.84 -10.52 -10.58
CA ASP A 75 5.52 -10.94 -11.79
C ASP A 75 4.54 -10.85 -12.96
N VAL A 76 4.71 -9.83 -13.78
CA VAL A 76 3.82 -9.57 -14.91
C VAL A 76 3.86 -10.68 -15.96
N THR A 77 4.94 -11.45 -16.05
CA THR A 77 5.04 -12.57 -17.01
C THR A 77 4.04 -13.68 -16.71
N LEU A 78 3.63 -13.82 -15.45
CA LEU A 78 2.62 -14.79 -15.04
C LEU A 78 1.19 -14.33 -15.41
N LEU A 79 1.03 -13.11 -15.93
CA LEU A 79 -0.27 -12.55 -16.32
C LEU A 79 -0.52 -12.65 -17.84
N GLU A 80 0.49 -12.96 -18.65
CA GLU A 80 0.42 -12.99 -20.13
C GLU A 80 0.02 -14.37 -20.70
N GLY A 81 -0.85 -15.10 -19.99
CA GLY A 81 -1.42 -16.37 -20.46
C GLY A 81 -2.60 -16.19 -21.41
#